data_AF-V7IQ76-F1
#
_entry.id   AF-V7IQ76-F1
#
_cell.length_a   1.000
_cell.length_b   1.000
_cell.length_c   1.000
_cell.angle_alpha   90.00
_cell.angle_beta   90.00
_cell.angle_gamma   90.00
#
_symmetry.space_group_name_H-M   'P 1'
#
loop_
_entity.id
_entity.type
_entity.pdbx_description
1 polymer ?
#
loop_
_entity_poly.entity_id
_entity_poly.type
_entity_poly.pdbx_seq_one_letter_code
_entity_poly.pdbx_strand_id
1 'polypeptide(L)' 'MPVISGSEGWEDIEDFGETHLDFLKQYGDFDHGIPVHDTIARVVSCISPQRFHECFINWMRD' A
#
# COMPACT_ATOMS: atom_id res chain seq x y z
N MET A 1 -9.51 2.88 -9.74
CA MET A 1 -9.74 2.22 -8.45
C MET A 1 -8.81 1.03 -8.39
N PRO A 2 -7.76 1.05 -7.54
CA PRO A 2 -6.91 -0.12 -7.35
C PRO A 2 -7.73 -1.17 -6.60
N VAL A 3 -8.07 -2.27 -7.27
CA VAL A 3 -8.58 -3.47 -6.60
C VAL A 3 -7.36 -4.30 -6.25
N ILE A 4 -6.70 -3.98 -5.13
CA ILE A 4 -5.63 -4.79 -4.58
C ILE A 4 -6.29 -5.71 -3.57
N SER A 5 -6.52 -6.97 -3.95
CA SER A 5 -6.94 -8.05 -3.04
C SER A 5 -8.10 -7.70 -2.08
N GLY A 6 -9.24 -7.22 -2.59
CA GLY A 6 -10.45 -7.04 -1.79
C GLY A 6 -10.59 -5.70 -1.03
N SER A 7 -9.60 -4.80 -1.14
CA SER A 7 -9.80 -3.39 -0.75
C SER A 7 -10.67 -2.68 -1.79
N GLU A 8 -11.73 -2.01 -1.36
CA GLU A 8 -12.55 -1.11 -2.17
C GLU A 8 -11.83 0.23 -2.44
N GLY A 9 -10.79 0.58 -1.67
CA GLY A 9 -10.00 1.79 -1.92
C GLY A 9 -8.71 1.94 -1.11
N TRP A 10 -8.16 3.15 -1.13
CA TRP A 10 -6.97 3.52 -0.34
C TRP A 10 -7.28 3.63 1.16
N GLU A 11 -8.54 3.85 1.52
CA GLU A 11 -9.04 3.89 2.91
C GLU A 11 -8.84 2.53 3.60
N ASP A 12 -9.15 1.41 2.93
CA ASP A 12 -8.93 0.08 3.51
C ASP A 12 -7.44 -0.22 3.76
N ILE A 13 -6.55 0.39 2.96
CA ILE A 13 -5.10 0.23 3.13
C ILE A 13 -4.62 1.04 4.33
N GLU A 14 -5.18 2.24 4.54
CA GLU A 14 -4.97 3.02 5.76
C GLU A 14 -5.45 2.25 6.99
N ASP A 15 -6.69 1.74 6.97
CA ASP A 15 -7.29 0.97 8.07
C ASP A 15 -6.50 -0.30 8.40
N PHE A 16 -6.06 -1.03 7.36
CA PHE A 16 -5.19 -2.19 7.53
C PHE A 16 -3.88 -1.80 8.20
N GLY A 17 -3.27 -0.70 7.75
CA GLY A 17 -2.03 -0.20 8.31
C GLY A 17 -2.17 0.16 9.78
N GLU A 18 -3.22 0.89 10.13
CA GLU A 18 -3.47 1.33 11.52
C GLU A 18 -3.71 0.11 12.43
N THR A 19 -4.47 -0.88 11.94
CA THR A 19 -4.74 -2.12 12.68
C THR A 19 -3.49 -2.97 12.89
N HIS A 20 -2.53 -2.92 11.95
CA HIS A 20 -1.32 -3.75 11.95
C HIS A 20 -0.03 -2.93 12.11
N LEU A 21 -0.10 -1.74 12.70
CA LEU A 21 1.02 -0.81 12.80
C LEU A 21 2.26 -1.44 13.46
N ASP A 22 2.07 -2.20 14.54
CA ASP A 22 3.17 -2.87 15.24
C ASP A 22 3.86 -3.93 14.39
N PHE A 23 3.12 -4.60 13.50
CA PHE A 23 3.70 -5.52 12.52
C PHE A 23 4.48 -4.75 11.45
N LEU A 24 3.95 -3.63 10.96
CA LEU A 24 4.60 -2.80 9.94
C LEU A 24 5.91 -2.16 10.43
N LYS A 25 5.99 -1.80 11.71
CA LYS A 25 7.22 -1.29 12.35
C LYS A 25 8.41 -2.27 12.28
N GLN A 26 8.18 -3.54 11.99
CA GLN A 26 9.26 -4.50 11.76
C GLN A 26 9.92 -4.34 10.38
N TYR A 27 9.23 -3.71 9.43
CA TYR A 27 9.66 -3.57 8.04
C TYR A 27 10.08 -2.14 7.66
N GLY A 28 9.78 -1.14 8.49
CA GLY A 28 10.08 0.25 8.20
C GLY A 28 9.88 1.17 9.41
N ASP A 29 10.24 2.44 9.21
CA ASP A 29 10.02 3.49 10.20
C ASP A 29 8.59 4.04 10.07
N PHE A 30 7.80 3.79 11.11
CA PHE A 30 6.42 4.29 11.25
C PHE A 30 6.25 5.01 12.60
N ASP A 31 7.28 5.71 13.06
CA ASP A 31 7.25 6.48 14.32
C ASP A 31 6.17 7.57 14.31
N HIS A 32 5.72 7.99 13.12
CA HIS A 32 4.67 8.98 12.91
C HIS A 32 3.30 8.36 12.53
N GLY A 33 3.14 7.03 12.64
CA GLY A 33 1.90 6.33 12.27
C GLY A 33 1.82 6.01 10.77
N ILE A 34 0.62 5.64 10.31
CA ILE A 34 0.38 5.31 8.91
C ILE A 34 0.03 6.57 8.12
N PRO A 35 0.57 6.75 6.91
CA PRO A 35 0.12 7.83 6.05
C PRO A 35 -1.36 7.69 5.71
N VAL A 36 -2.12 8.77 5.80
CA VAL A 36 -3.54 8.79 5.38
C VAL A 36 -3.72 8.39 3.91
N HIS A 37 -4.90 7.91 3.54
CA HIS A 37 -5.23 7.39 2.21
C HIS A 37 -4.79 8.29 1.04
N ASP A 38 -4.94 9.61 1.17
CA ASP A 38 -4.49 10.57 0.14
C ASP A 38 -2.97 10.54 -0.08
N THR A 39 -2.21 10.35 1.00
CA THR A 39 -0.75 10.24 0.92
C THR A 39 -0.34 8.95 0.25
N ILE A 40 -0.99 7.83 0.62
CA ILE A 40 -0.78 6.52 -0.02
C ILE A 40 -1.08 6.60 -1.52
N ALA A 41 -2.25 7.15 -1.87
CA ALA A 41 -2.69 7.31 -3.26
C ALA A 41 -1.69 8.12 -4.08
N ARG A 42 -1.16 9.21 -3.51
CA ARG A 42 -0.17 10.07 -4.17
C ARG A 42 1.15 9.35 -4.39
N VAL A 43 1.68 8.66 -3.38
CA VAL A 43 2.93 7.90 -3.49
C VAL A 43 2.82 6.83 -4.56
N VAL A 44 1.74 6.05 -4.57
CA VAL A 44 1.55 5.01 -5.58
C VAL A 44 1.34 5.60 -6.97
N SER A 45 0.65 6.74 -7.08
CA SER A 45 0.49 7.46 -8.36
C SER A 45 1.81 8.02 -8.91
N CYS A 46 2.82 8.24 -8.06
CA CYS A 46 4.17 8.61 -8.51
C CYS A 46 4.98 7.43 -9.08
N ILE A 47 4.54 6.19 -8.86
CA ILE A 47 5.18 5.01 -9.43
C ILE A 47 4.72 4.84 -10.88
N SER A 48 5.66 4.53 -11.79
CA SER A 48 5.31 4.19 -13.18
C SER A 48 4.30 3.04 -13.20
N PRO A 49 3.09 3.25 -13.77
CA PRO A 49 2.06 2.21 -13.78
C PRO A 49 2.51 0.93 -14.48
N GLN A 50 3.31 1.04 -15.56
CA GLN A 50 3.86 -0.13 -16.26
C GLN A 50 4.77 -0.95 -15.37
N ARG A 51 5.74 -0.30 -14.70
CA ARG A 51 6.67 -1.01 -13.81
C ARG A 51 5.98 -1.62 -12.61
N PHE A 52 5.03 -0.90 -12.01
CA PHE A 52 4.22 -1.42 -10.91
C PHE A 52 3.47 -2.68 -11.33
N HIS A 53 2.82 -2.66 -12.50
CA HIS A 53 2.09 -3.81 -13.01
C HIS A 53 3.00 -5.02 -13.31
N GLU A 54 4.16 -4.80 -13.91
CA GLU A 54 5.16 -5.86 -14.16
C GLU A 54 5.65 -6.50 -12.87
N CYS A 55 6.06 -5.69 -11.88
CA CYS A 55 6.49 -6.19 -10.58
C CYS A 55 5.37 -6.95 -9.86
N PHE A 56 4.14 -6.44 -9.92
CA PHE A 56 2.98 -7.07 -9.29
C PHE A 56 2.65 -8.43 -9.93
N ILE A 57 2.67 -8.53 -11.26
CA ILE A 57 2.45 -9.81 -11.96
C ILE A 57 3.54 -10.82 -11.60
N ASN A 58 4.80 -10.38 -11.55
CA ASN A 58 5.91 -11.27 -11.20
C ASN A 58 5.74 -11.80 -9.78
N TRP A 59 5.40 -10.94 -8.81
CA TRP A 59 5.13 -11.37 -7.44
C TRP A 59 3.98 -12.37 -7.33
N MET A 60 2.88 -12.18 -8.09
CA MET A 60 1.74 -13.09 -8.09
C MET A 60 2.02 -14.47 -8.73
N ARG A 61 3.13 -14.61 -9.46
CA ARG A 61 3.54 -15.86 -10.10
C ARG A 61 4.49 -16.71 -9.23
N ASP A 62 5.09 -16.11 -8.21
CA ASP A 62 5.88 -16.79 -7.18
C ASP A 62 4.97 -17.34 -6.06
#